data_AF-A0A250KRI8-F1
#
_entry.id   AF-A0A250KRI8-F1
#
_cell.length_a   1.000
_cell.length_b   1.000
_cell.length_c   1.000
_cell.angle_alpha   90.00
_cell.angle_beta   90.00
_cell.angle_gamma   90.00
#
_symmetry.space_group_name_H-M   'P 1'
#
loop_
_entity.id
_entity.type
_entity.pdbx_description
1 polymer ?
#
loop_
_entity_poly.entity_id
_entity_poly.type
_entity_poly.pdbx_seq_one_letter_code
_entity_poly.pdbx_strand_id
1 'polypeptide(L)'
;MNPALSLASILLLLLLTACDRSTPDSAAPDLGSRNMTDAVWRAVRIPAASQRILALSELDLDALLALGLRPTGAANARGGERPPAYLGTRAAGIESLGNFAQPSLGRIVVLQPDLILAGGQADPERLTQLETIALAGGLTPGAQIGWALSGALTGSAFALMLAHAGRGQASPLRLVLAGLAIGATCQSLTAWLSLASSANLDQFRFWLLGSLTHPHAGLAEHPGRSDSTATAVRGAGGRLRARMRRRPAAGACA
;
A
#
# COMPACT_ATOMS: atom_id res chain seq x y z
N MET A 1 14.39 -29.65 44.28
CA MET A 1 14.15 -28.98 42.98
C MET A 1 12.65 -28.91 42.75
N ASN A 2 12.12 -27.78 42.29
CA ASN A 2 10.67 -27.57 42.23
C ASN A 2 10.14 -27.96 40.82
N PRO A 3 9.18 -28.89 40.68
CA PRO A 3 8.76 -29.38 39.36
C PRO A 3 8.13 -28.28 38.49
N ALA A 4 7.46 -27.30 39.09
CA ALA A 4 6.90 -26.13 38.40
C ALA A 4 7.97 -25.29 37.67
N LEU A 5 9.19 -25.19 38.22
CA LEU A 5 10.30 -24.47 37.58
C LEU A 5 10.85 -25.23 36.36
N SER A 6 10.83 -26.56 36.39
CA SER A 6 11.28 -27.39 35.26
C SER A 6 10.28 -27.34 34.10
N LEU A 7 8.97 -27.37 34.40
CA LEU A 7 7.91 -27.23 33.39
C LEU A 7 7.93 -25.84 32.72
N ALA A 8 8.21 -24.78 33.46
CA ALA A 8 8.30 -23.41 32.92
C ALA A 8 9.40 -23.28 31.84
N SER A 9 10.59 -23.83 32.07
CA SER A 9 11.68 -23.79 31.08
C SER A 9 11.37 -24.60 29.83
N ILE A 10 10.70 -25.75 29.96
CA ILE A 10 10.31 -26.58 28.80
C ILE A 10 9.29 -25.84 27.92
N LEU A 11 8.28 -25.20 28.54
CA LEU A 11 7.30 -24.38 27.82
C LEU A 11 7.96 -23.19 27.10
N LEU A 12 8.93 -22.54 27.75
CA LEU A 12 9.68 -21.42 27.16
C LEU A 12 10.53 -21.85 25.95
N LEU A 13 11.12 -23.05 25.96
CA LEU A 13 11.85 -23.58 24.81
C LEU A 13 10.94 -23.89 23.62
N LEU A 14 9.75 -24.47 23.85
CA LEU A 14 8.77 -24.73 22.78
C LEU A 14 8.21 -23.43 22.16
N LEU A 15 8.12 -22.34 22.94
CA LEU A 15 7.70 -21.04 22.44
C LEU A 15 8.77 -20.35 21.57
N LEU A 16 10.06 -20.69 21.74
CA LEU A 16 11.14 -20.13 20.93
C LEU A 16 11.30 -20.82 19.57
N THR A 17 11.06 -22.13 19.47
CA THR A 17 11.24 -22.90 18.22
C THR A 17 10.10 -22.73 17.22
N ALA A 18 9.00 -22.08 17.60
CA ALA A 18 7.90 -21.72 16.68
C ALA A 18 8.19 -20.48 15.80
N CYS A 19 9.33 -19.81 16.00
CA CYS A 19 9.70 -18.56 15.33
C CYS A 19 10.74 -18.73 14.19
N ASP A 20 10.95 -19.95 13.68
CA ASP A 20 11.76 -20.15 12.49
C ASP A 20 10.98 -19.68 11.24
N ARG A 21 11.39 -18.53 10.69
CA ARG A 21 10.74 -17.93 9.52
C ARG A 21 11.22 -18.62 8.26
N SER A 22 10.34 -19.36 7.60
CA SER A 22 10.55 -19.89 6.24
C SER A 22 11.08 -18.80 5.31
N THR A 23 12.34 -18.89 4.91
CA THR A 23 12.92 -18.00 3.89
C THR A 23 12.21 -18.23 2.56
N PRO A 24 11.73 -17.18 1.87
CA PRO A 24 11.22 -17.34 0.50
C PRO A 24 12.34 -17.88 -0.39
N ASP A 25 12.10 -19.01 -1.04
CA ASP A 25 13.06 -19.58 -1.99
C ASP A 25 13.20 -18.65 -3.22
N SER A 26 14.37 -18.69 -3.86
CA SER A 26 14.76 -17.73 -4.91
C SER A 26 13.95 -17.96 -6.19
N ALA A 27 12.87 -17.18 -6.34
CA ALA A 27 11.97 -17.26 -7.48
C ALA A 27 12.72 -17.14 -8.83
N ALA A 28 12.64 -18.22 -9.61
CA ALA A 28 13.21 -18.36 -10.94
C ALA A 28 12.86 -17.17 -11.88
N PRO A 29 13.63 -16.95 -12.97
CA PRO A 29 13.31 -15.95 -13.98
C PRO A 29 12.05 -16.35 -14.75
N ASP A 30 10.90 -15.92 -14.24
CA ASP A 30 9.60 -16.04 -14.91
C ASP A 30 9.59 -15.20 -16.19
N LEU A 31 9.52 -15.89 -17.33
CA LEU A 31 9.44 -15.30 -18.67
C LEU A 31 8.12 -14.55 -18.92
N GLY A 32 7.12 -14.71 -18.04
CA GLY A 32 5.89 -13.92 -17.99
C GLY A 32 5.97 -12.64 -17.13
N SER A 33 7.10 -12.35 -16.48
CA SER A 33 7.21 -11.21 -15.57
C SER A 33 7.86 -9.97 -16.21
N ARG A 34 7.35 -8.78 -15.88
CA ARG A 34 7.89 -7.48 -16.29
C ARG A 34 8.36 -6.70 -15.08
N ASN A 35 9.65 -6.40 -15.02
CA ASN A 35 10.18 -5.46 -14.03
C ASN A 35 9.79 -4.02 -14.44
N MET A 36 9.21 -3.27 -13.51
CA MET A 36 8.87 -1.87 -13.69
C MET A 36 9.29 -1.06 -12.47
N THR A 37 9.79 0.16 -12.70
CA THR A 37 10.15 1.09 -11.63
C THR A 37 8.90 1.79 -11.10
N ASP A 38 8.70 1.78 -9.78
CA ASP A 38 7.59 2.50 -9.14
C ASP A 38 7.88 4.00 -8.95
N ALA A 39 6.89 4.75 -8.45
CA ALA A 39 7.00 6.20 -8.21
C ALA A 39 8.00 6.57 -7.09
N VAL A 40 8.56 5.58 -6.38
CA VAL A 40 9.57 5.73 -5.32
C VAL A 40 10.94 5.16 -5.80
N TRP A 41 11.10 4.96 -7.11
CA TRP A 41 12.29 4.42 -7.78
C TRP A 41 12.66 2.97 -7.42
N ARG A 42 11.76 2.21 -6.80
CA ARG A 42 11.96 0.78 -6.48
C ARG A 42 11.63 -0.08 -7.71
N ALA A 43 12.38 -1.16 -7.92
CA ALA A 43 12.07 -2.13 -8.98
C ALA A 43 11.05 -3.16 -8.50
N VAL A 44 9.85 -3.15 -9.06
CA VAL A 44 8.74 -4.06 -8.75
C VAL A 44 8.56 -5.06 -9.90
N ARG A 45 8.43 -6.36 -9.59
CA ARG A 45 8.15 -7.41 -10.58
C ARG A 45 6.64 -7.55 -10.77
N ILE A 46 6.12 -7.17 -11.94
CA ILE A 46 4.69 -7.27 -12.29
C ILE A 46 4.44 -8.55 -13.12
N PRO A 47 3.53 -9.45 -12.71
CA PRO A 47 3.11 -10.58 -13.55
C PRO A 47 2.28 -10.12 -14.76
N ALA A 48 2.58 -10.61 -15.97
CA ALA A 48 1.83 -10.26 -17.17
C ALA A 48 0.38 -10.79 -17.20
N ALA A 49 0.02 -11.69 -16.27
CA ALA A 49 -1.32 -12.28 -16.14
C ALA A 49 -2.11 -11.74 -14.95
N SER A 50 -1.86 -10.49 -14.52
CA SER A 50 -2.60 -9.85 -13.42
C SER A 50 -4.08 -9.63 -13.78
N GLN A 51 -4.98 -10.36 -13.12
CA GLN A 51 -6.44 -10.26 -13.36
C GLN A 51 -7.16 -9.57 -12.20
N ARG A 52 -6.71 -9.77 -10.96
CA ARG A 52 -7.27 -9.18 -9.74
C ARG A 52 -6.54 -7.88 -9.42
N ILE A 53 -6.92 -6.81 -10.11
CA ILE A 53 -6.36 -5.46 -9.94
C ILE A 53 -7.18 -4.70 -8.89
N LEU A 54 -6.51 -4.07 -7.92
CA LEU A 54 -7.11 -3.16 -6.95
C LEU A 54 -6.59 -1.73 -7.12
N ALA A 55 -7.48 -0.74 -6.99
CA ALA A 55 -7.15 0.69 -7.06
C ALA A 55 -7.30 1.36 -5.68
N LEU A 56 -6.20 1.65 -4.98
CA LEU A 56 -6.24 2.32 -3.67
C LEU A 56 -6.35 3.85 -3.78
N SER A 57 -6.38 4.41 -5.00
CA SER A 57 -6.58 5.83 -5.23
C SER A 57 -7.66 6.15 -6.27
N GLU A 58 -8.23 7.34 -6.12
CA GLU A 58 -9.18 7.96 -7.04
C GLU A 58 -8.58 8.12 -8.45
N LEU A 59 -7.29 8.49 -8.52
CA LEU A 59 -6.52 8.64 -9.76
C LEU A 59 -6.25 7.30 -10.46
N ASP A 60 -5.95 6.24 -9.70
CA ASP A 60 -5.73 4.89 -10.27
C ASP A 60 -7.04 4.29 -10.80
N LEU A 61 -8.15 4.51 -10.09
CA LEU A 61 -9.49 4.08 -10.51
C LEU A 61 -9.91 4.77 -11.82
N ASP A 62 -9.69 6.09 -11.91
CA ASP A 62 -9.91 6.86 -13.13
C ASP A 62 -9.04 6.37 -14.29
N ALA A 63 -7.75 6.13 -14.06
CA ALA A 63 -6.81 5.66 -15.07
C ALA A 63 -7.20 4.28 -15.61
N LEU A 64 -7.55 3.33 -14.73
CA LEU A 64 -8.04 2.00 -15.14
C LEU A 64 -9.34 2.11 -15.95
N LEU A 65 -10.33 2.86 -15.47
CA LEU A 65 -11.62 3.00 -16.16
C LEU A 65 -11.49 3.77 -17.50
N ALA A 66 -10.53 4.70 -17.62
CA ALA A 66 -10.20 5.37 -18.88
C ALA A 66 -9.49 4.43 -19.88
N LEU A 67 -8.69 3.49 -19.39
CA LEU A 67 -8.09 2.40 -20.18
C LEU A 67 -9.09 1.26 -20.48
N GLY A 68 -10.33 1.35 -20.01
CA GLY A 68 -11.37 0.31 -20.17
C GLY A 68 -11.21 -0.89 -19.23
N LEU A 69 -10.25 -0.85 -18.31
CA LEU A 69 -10.00 -1.89 -17.31
C LEU A 69 -10.92 -1.70 -16.10
N ARG A 70 -11.53 -2.77 -15.62
CA ARG A 70 -12.36 -2.78 -14.41
C ARG A 70 -11.59 -3.46 -13.26
N PRO A 71 -11.15 -2.72 -12.22
CA PRO A 71 -10.57 -3.35 -11.04
C PRO A 71 -11.63 -4.15 -10.27
N THR A 72 -11.18 -5.17 -9.54
CA THR A 72 -12.04 -6.00 -8.69
C THR A 72 -12.57 -5.22 -7.49
N GLY A 73 -11.76 -4.30 -6.96
CA GLY A 73 -12.10 -3.44 -5.84
C GLY A 73 -11.33 -2.12 -5.88
N ALA A 74 -11.89 -1.09 -5.27
CA ALA A 74 -11.29 0.25 -5.21
C ALA A 74 -11.55 0.94 -3.87
N ALA A 75 -10.68 1.88 -3.50
CA ALA A 75 -10.92 2.79 -2.40
C ALA A 75 -12.06 3.78 -2.73
N ASN A 76 -12.77 4.21 -1.69
CA ASN A 76 -13.83 5.21 -1.78
C ASN A 76 -13.25 6.62 -1.89
N ALA A 77 -14.06 7.54 -2.44
CA ALA A 77 -13.71 8.95 -2.59
C ALA A 77 -13.37 9.61 -1.25
N ARG A 78 -12.58 10.70 -1.31
CA ARG A 78 -12.12 11.44 -0.12
C ARG A 78 -13.29 11.92 0.75
N GLY A 79 -13.53 11.23 1.87
CA GLY A 79 -14.61 11.54 2.82
C GLY A 79 -15.96 10.86 2.53
N GLY A 80 -16.02 9.92 1.59
CA GLY A 80 -17.23 9.16 1.26
C GLY A 80 -17.14 7.66 1.55
N GLU A 81 -18.29 7.00 1.61
CA GLU A 81 -18.43 5.54 1.73
C GLU A 81 -18.61 4.82 0.38
N ARG A 82 -18.40 5.54 -0.74
CA ARG A 82 -18.61 5.05 -2.11
C ARG A 82 -17.49 5.52 -3.04
N PRO A 83 -17.30 4.87 -4.21
CA PRO A 83 -16.48 5.40 -5.29
C PRO A 83 -16.91 6.83 -5.72
N PRO A 84 -16.01 7.60 -6.36
CA PRO A 84 -16.26 8.98 -6.76
C PRO A 84 -17.54 9.19 -7.58
N ALA A 85 -18.31 10.21 -7.20
CA ALA A 85 -19.65 10.44 -7.75
C ALA A 85 -19.68 10.68 -9.27
N TYR A 86 -18.62 11.29 -9.83
CA TYR A 86 -18.51 11.54 -11.28
C TYR A 86 -18.33 10.26 -12.12
N LEU A 87 -17.94 9.13 -11.51
CA LEU A 87 -17.88 7.84 -12.20
C LEU A 87 -19.27 7.23 -12.40
N GLY A 88 -20.25 7.59 -11.56
CA GLY A 88 -21.64 7.12 -11.64
C GLY A 88 -21.74 5.60 -11.80
N THR A 89 -22.35 5.16 -12.90
CA THR A 89 -22.52 3.73 -13.23
C THR A 89 -21.25 3.02 -13.68
N ARG A 90 -20.16 3.73 -14.01
CA ARG A 90 -18.89 3.09 -14.40
C ARG A 90 -18.26 2.31 -13.24
N ALA A 91 -18.40 2.83 -12.01
CA ALA A 91 -17.93 2.19 -10.79
C ALA A 91 -18.88 1.09 -10.26
N ALA A 92 -20.02 0.83 -10.92
CA ALA A 92 -20.94 -0.22 -10.50
C ALA A 92 -20.29 -1.61 -10.62
N GLY A 93 -20.40 -2.42 -9.55
CA GLY A 93 -19.84 -3.77 -9.45
C GLY A 93 -18.40 -3.86 -8.93
N ILE A 94 -17.76 -2.74 -8.59
CA ILE A 94 -16.42 -2.70 -7.98
C ILE A 94 -16.57 -2.78 -6.45
N GLU A 95 -15.82 -3.65 -5.75
CA GLU A 95 -15.91 -3.70 -4.28
C GLU A 95 -15.28 -2.47 -3.62
N SER A 96 -16.01 -1.86 -2.67
CA SER A 96 -15.48 -0.79 -1.79
C SER A 96 -14.47 -1.36 -0.78
N LEU A 97 -13.20 -1.02 -0.96
CA LEU A 97 -12.11 -1.33 -0.02
C LEU A 97 -12.15 -0.46 1.26
N GLY A 98 -12.99 0.58 1.31
CA GLY A 98 -13.07 1.52 2.43
C GLY A 98 -12.50 2.89 2.09
N ASN A 99 -12.20 3.70 3.10
CA ASN A 99 -11.75 5.10 2.94
C ASN A 99 -10.34 5.18 2.32
N PHE A 100 -10.13 6.06 1.33
CA PHE A 100 -8.83 6.36 0.72
C PHE A 100 -7.65 6.51 1.71
N ALA A 101 -7.85 7.20 2.83
CA ALA A 101 -6.78 7.42 3.81
C ALA A 101 -6.36 6.12 4.54
N GLN A 102 -7.30 5.19 4.71
CA GLN A 102 -7.10 3.97 5.48
C GLN A 102 -7.96 2.83 4.89
N PRO A 103 -7.54 2.26 3.73
CA PRO A 103 -8.26 1.17 3.11
C PRO A 103 -8.19 -0.09 3.98
N SER A 104 -9.25 -0.90 3.94
CA SER A 104 -9.39 -2.09 4.78
C SER A 104 -8.48 -3.21 4.30
N LEU A 105 -7.34 -3.41 4.98
CA LEU A 105 -6.41 -4.51 4.72
C LEU A 105 -7.12 -5.88 4.72
N GLY A 106 -8.14 -6.08 5.56
CA GLY A 106 -8.95 -7.31 5.57
C GLY A 106 -9.69 -7.56 4.25
N ARG A 107 -10.27 -6.52 3.62
CA ARG A 107 -10.91 -6.65 2.28
C ARG A 107 -9.87 -6.90 1.18
N ILE A 108 -8.73 -6.22 1.25
CA ILE A 108 -7.62 -6.42 0.31
C ILE A 108 -7.13 -7.89 0.38
N VAL A 109 -6.94 -8.45 1.58
CA VAL A 109 -6.53 -9.86 1.74
C VAL A 109 -7.60 -10.84 1.22
N VAL A 110 -8.89 -10.60 1.50
CA VAL A 110 -10.00 -11.45 1.02
C VAL A 110 -10.10 -11.47 -0.51
N LEU A 111 -9.84 -10.33 -1.17
CA LEU A 111 -9.89 -10.22 -2.63
C LEU A 111 -8.65 -10.82 -3.34
N GLN A 112 -7.58 -11.13 -2.61
CA GLN A 112 -6.33 -11.71 -3.12
C GLN A 112 -5.81 -11.02 -4.41
N PRO A 113 -5.36 -9.75 -4.35
CA PRO A 113 -4.90 -9.03 -5.52
C PRO A 113 -3.65 -9.64 -6.17
N ASP A 114 -3.64 -9.66 -7.50
CA ASP A 114 -2.44 -9.94 -8.31
C ASP A 114 -1.66 -8.65 -8.62
N LEU A 115 -2.32 -7.48 -8.51
CA LEU A 115 -1.76 -6.15 -8.70
C LEU A 115 -2.50 -5.13 -7.82
N ILE A 116 -1.75 -4.29 -7.11
CA ILE A 116 -2.29 -3.18 -6.32
C ILE A 116 -1.72 -1.87 -6.87
N LEU A 117 -2.59 -0.95 -7.29
CA LEU A 117 -2.21 0.43 -7.60
C LEU A 117 -2.41 1.30 -6.35
N ALA A 118 -1.37 2.03 -5.95
CA ALA A 118 -1.28 2.72 -4.67
C ALA A 118 -0.90 4.21 -4.83
N GLY A 119 -1.48 4.88 -5.83
CA GLY A 119 -1.24 6.30 -6.12
C GLY A 119 -1.46 7.19 -4.89
N GLY A 120 -0.49 8.05 -4.57
CA GLY A 120 -0.55 8.94 -3.41
C GLY A 120 -0.35 8.27 -2.04
N GLN A 121 -0.03 6.96 -1.99
CA GLN A 121 0.43 6.27 -0.79
C GLN A 121 1.98 6.30 -0.78
N ALA A 122 2.58 7.38 -0.29
CA ALA A 122 4.04 7.59 -0.33
C ALA A 122 4.81 6.93 0.85
N ASP A 123 4.10 6.32 1.80
CA ASP A 123 4.67 5.69 3.00
C ASP A 123 5.32 4.33 2.66
N PRO A 124 6.65 4.17 2.85
CA PRO A 124 7.36 2.95 2.49
C PRO A 124 6.99 1.74 3.36
N GLU A 125 6.54 1.93 4.61
CA GLU A 125 6.10 0.81 5.45
C GLU A 125 4.77 0.25 4.92
N ARG A 126 3.81 1.13 4.60
CA ARG A 126 2.52 0.74 3.99
C ARG A 126 2.70 0.11 2.61
N LEU A 127 3.60 0.63 1.78
CA LEU A 127 3.92 0.01 0.48
C LEU A 127 4.50 -1.40 0.68
N THR A 128 5.42 -1.59 1.62
CA THR A 128 6.00 -2.92 1.93
C THR A 128 4.94 -3.90 2.47
N GLN A 129 3.98 -3.43 3.29
CA GLN A 129 2.86 -4.25 3.76
C GLN A 129 1.92 -4.66 2.62
N LEU A 130 1.57 -3.75 1.71
CA LEU A 130 0.71 -4.04 0.55
C LEU A 130 1.39 -4.99 -0.44
N GLU A 131 2.68 -4.80 -0.69
CA GLU A 131 3.52 -5.70 -1.48
C GLU A 131 3.60 -7.09 -0.86
N THR A 132 3.74 -7.17 0.48
CA THR A 132 3.66 -8.43 1.23
C THR A 132 2.30 -9.10 1.08
N ILE A 133 1.18 -8.35 1.10
CA ILE A 133 -0.17 -8.91 0.94
C ILE A 133 -0.38 -9.48 -0.47
N ALA A 134 0.04 -8.76 -1.51
CA ALA A 134 -0.04 -9.24 -2.90
C ALA A 134 0.82 -10.50 -3.11
N LEU A 135 2.03 -10.55 -2.54
CA LEU A 135 2.94 -11.69 -2.70
C LEU A 135 2.58 -12.89 -1.81
N ALA A 136 2.04 -12.66 -0.61
CA ALA A 136 1.66 -13.70 0.35
C ALA A 136 0.21 -14.22 0.19
N GLY A 137 -0.54 -13.71 -0.80
CA GLY A 137 -1.91 -14.14 -1.12
C GLY A 137 -2.06 -15.63 -1.47
N GLY A 138 -0.94 -16.35 -1.69
CA GLY A 138 -0.90 -17.80 -1.86
C GLY A 138 -1.20 -18.64 -0.60
N LEU A 139 -1.21 -18.04 0.60
CA LEU A 139 -1.67 -18.74 1.80
C LEU A 139 -3.20 -18.91 1.77
N THR A 140 -3.66 -20.14 1.54
CA THR A 140 -5.08 -20.44 1.34
C THR A 140 -5.92 -20.05 2.57
N PRO A 141 -7.15 -19.49 2.40
CA PRO A 141 -7.96 -19.02 3.52
C PRO A 141 -8.24 -20.08 4.60
N GLY A 142 -8.37 -21.35 4.20
CA GLY A 142 -8.56 -22.47 5.12
C GLY A 142 -7.37 -22.68 6.08
N ALA A 143 -6.14 -22.47 5.62
CA ALA A 143 -4.96 -22.55 6.48
C ALA A 143 -4.95 -21.40 7.51
N GLN A 144 -5.24 -20.17 7.07
CA GLN A 144 -5.31 -19.00 7.95
C GLN A 144 -6.35 -19.18 9.08
N ILE A 145 -7.52 -19.73 8.76
CA ILE A 145 -8.58 -20.05 9.74
C ILE A 145 -8.08 -21.08 10.78
N GLY A 146 -7.33 -22.11 10.36
CA GLY A 146 -6.74 -23.10 11.26
C GLY A 146 -5.75 -22.50 12.27
N TRP A 147 -4.84 -21.63 11.80
CA TRP A 147 -3.91 -20.91 12.68
C TRP A 147 -4.64 -19.94 13.64
N ALA A 148 -5.65 -19.22 13.15
CA ALA A 148 -6.46 -18.31 13.97
C ALA A 148 -7.22 -19.03 15.09
N LEU A 149 -7.87 -20.17 14.79
CA LEU A 149 -8.53 -21.02 15.78
C LEU A 149 -7.54 -21.57 16.82
N SER A 150 -6.36 -21.99 16.39
CA SER A 150 -5.30 -22.52 17.27
C SER A 150 -4.79 -21.45 18.24
N GLY A 151 -4.59 -20.22 17.75
CA GLY A 151 -4.24 -19.06 18.58
C GLY A 151 -5.34 -18.70 19.58
N ALA A 152 -6.60 -18.67 19.13
CA ALA A 152 -7.76 -18.37 19.99
C ALA A 152 -7.91 -19.39 21.14
N LEU A 153 -7.84 -20.69 20.84
CA LEU A 153 -7.89 -21.76 21.85
C LEU A 153 -6.78 -21.62 22.89
N THR A 154 -5.55 -21.35 22.44
CA THR A 154 -4.38 -21.18 23.31
C THR A 154 -4.54 -19.95 24.22
N GLY A 155 -4.99 -18.82 23.67
CA GLY A 155 -5.26 -17.60 24.44
C GLY A 155 -6.38 -17.77 25.47
N SER A 156 -7.48 -18.44 25.11
CA SER A 156 -8.58 -18.75 26.04
C SER A 156 -8.14 -19.67 27.19
N ALA A 157 -7.35 -20.71 26.90
CA ALA A 157 -6.81 -21.60 27.93
C ALA A 157 -5.90 -20.85 28.93
N PHE A 158 -5.03 -19.97 28.43
CA PHE A 158 -4.15 -19.15 29.27
C PHE A 158 -4.93 -18.15 30.13
N ALA A 159 -5.95 -17.49 29.57
CA ALA A 159 -6.82 -16.57 30.31
C ALA A 159 -7.60 -17.29 31.43
N LEU A 160 -8.11 -18.49 31.18
CA LEU A 160 -8.79 -19.31 32.19
C LEU A 160 -7.83 -19.75 33.31
N MET A 161 -6.59 -20.12 32.99
CA MET A 161 -5.57 -20.46 33.99
C MET A 161 -5.28 -19.27 34.92
N LEU A 162 -5.09 -18.07 34.37
CA LEU A 162 -4.89 -16.85 35.16
C LEU A 162 -6.12 -16.48 36.00
N ALA A 163 -7.33 -16.61 35.45
CA ALA A 163 -8.58 -16.34 36.16
C ALA A 163 -8.81 -17.29 37.35
N HIS A 164 -8.29 -18.52 37.31
CA HIS A 164 -8.35 -19.45 38.44
C HIS A 164 -7.22 -19.24 39.48
N ALA A 165 -6.14 -18.54 39.11
CA ALA A 165 -5.04 -18.23 40.03
C ALA A 165 -5.31 -17.00 40.93
N GLY A 166 -6.07 -16.01 40.46
CA GLY A 166 -6.22 -14.70 41.12
C GLY A 166 -7.52 -14.51 41.92
N ARG A 167 -7.54 -14.91 43.21
CA ARG A 167 -8.66 -14.58 44.13
C ARG A 167 -8.45 -13.24 44.85
N GLY A 168 -8.73 -12.12 44.17
CA GLY A 168 -8.64 -10.78 44.75
C GLY A 168 -9.81 -9.88 44.33
N GLN A 169 -10.57 -9.35 45.30
CA GLN A 169 -11.75 -8.52 45.04
C GLN A 169 -11.38 -7.05 44.75
N ALA A 170 -10.78 -6.78 43.60
CA ALA A 170 -10.70 -5.42 43.07
C ALA A 170 -12.10 -4.95 42.65
N SER A 171 -12.59 -3.83 43.18
CA SER A 171 -13.96 -3.38 42.89
C SER A 171 -14.11 -3.00 41.39
N PRO A 172 -15.07 -3.58 40.65
CA PRO A 172 -15.14 -3.44 39.19
C PRO A 172 -15.13 -1.99 38.70
N LEU A 173 -15.82 -1.10 39.42
CA LEU A 173 -15.89 0.33 39.12
C LEU A 173 -14.50 1.01 39.10
N ARG A 174 -13.58 0.61 40.00
CA ARG A 174 -12.21 1.15 40.02
C ARG A 174 -11.36 0.61 38.86
N LEU A 175 -11.56 -0.63 38.46
CA LEU A 175 -10.91 -1.20 37.27
C LEU A 175 -11.35 -0.45 35.99
N VAL A 176 -12.65 -0.21 35.83
CA VAL A 176 -13.22 0.51 34.68
C VAL A 176 -12.74 1.97 34.65
N LEU A 177 -12.76 2.67 35.78
CA LEU A 177 -12.28 4.06 35.86
C LEU A 177 -10.77 4.17 35.59
N ALA A 178 -9.95 3.24 36.08
CA ALA A 178 -8.52 3.21 35.77
C ALA A 178 -8.27 2.92 34.27
N GLY A 179 -9.02 1.97 33.69
CA GLY A 179 -8.95 1.65 32.26
C GLY A 179 -9.32 2.84 31.37
N LEU A 180 -10.38 3.58 31.72
CA LEU A 180 -10.79 4.79 31.00
C LEU A 180 -9.74 5.91 31.11
N ALA A 181 -9.15 6.11 32.29
CA ALA A 181 -8.10 7.12 32.49
C ALA A 181 -6.83 6.81 31.66
N ILE A 182 -6.39 5.54 31.65
CA ILE A 182 -5.24 5.07 30.85
C ILE A 182 -5.55 5.11 29.34
N GLY A 183 -6.79 4.77 28.94
CA GLY A 183 -7.24 4.88 27.56
C GLY A 183 -7.19 6.33 27.05
N ALA A 184 -7.66 7.28 27.86
CA ALA A 184 -7.67 8.70 27.51
C ALA A 184 -6.25 9.28 27.38
N THR A 185 -5.30 8.90 28.25
CA THR A 185 -3.91 9.36 28.13
C THR A 185 -3.21 8.75 26.91
N CYS A 186 -3.42 7.46 26.63
CA CYS A 186 -2.92 6.83 25.40
C CYS A 186 -3.48 7.50 24.14
N GLN A 187 -4.81 7.72 24.05
CA GLN A 187 -5.42 8.41 22.90
C GLN A 187 -4.90 9.84 22.71
N SER A 188 -4.69 10.57 23.81
CA SER A 188 -4.11 11.93 23.77
C SER A 188 -2.66 11.92 23.29
N LEU A 189 -1.86 10.93 23.70
CA LEU A 189 -0.47 10.75 23.25
C LEU A 189 -0.42 10.36 21.76
N THR A 190 -1.31 9.48 21.29
CA THR A 190 -1.45 9.15 19.87
C THR A 190 -1.81 10.36 19.03
N ALA A 191 -2.72 11.22 19.50
CA ALA A 191 -3.07 12.46 18.82
C ALA A 191 -1.86 13.42 18.72
N TRP A 192 -1.10 13.59 19.81
CA TRP A 192 0.11 14.42 19.81
C TRP A 192 1.19 13.90 18.86
N LEU A 193 1.50 12.60 18.90
CA LEU A 193 2.45 11.95 17.97
C LEU A 193 2.03 12.12 16.51
N SER A 194 0.72 12.05 16.22
CA SER A 194 0.17 12.23 14.88
C SER A 194 0.45 13.64 14.34
N LEU A 195 0.24 14.69 15.14
CA LEU A 195 0.54 16.09 14.76
C LEU A 195 2.05 16.38 14.70
N ALA A 196 2.87 15.69 15.49
CA ALA A 196 4.32 15.85 15.50
C ALA A 196 5.02 15.20 14.28
N SER A 197 4.34 14.31 13.55
CA SER A 197 4.94 13.57 12.44
C SER A 197 5.07 14.43 11.17
N SER A 198 6.29 14.51 10.63
CA SER A 198 6.56 15.10 9.31
C SER A 198 5.77 14.40 8.20
N ALA A 199 5.62 13.08 8.26
CA ALA A 199 4.86 12.29 7.28
C ALA A 199 3.41 12.78 7.10
N ASN A 200 2.69 13.07 8.19
CA ASN A 200 1.35 13.66 8.10
C ASN A 200 1.39 15.07 7.52
N LEU A 201 2.34 15.91 7.95
CA LEU A 201 2.50 17.27 7.42
C LEU A 201 2.82 17.26 5.91
N ASP A 202 3.65 16.33 5.44
CA ASP A 202 3.96 16.16 4.02
C ASP A 202 2.78 15.59 3.23
N GLN A 203 1.96 14.71 3.82
CA GLN A 203 0.71 14.27 3.19
C GLN A 203 -0.36 15.38 3.15
N PHE A 204 -0.41 16.27 4.15
CA PHE A 204 -1.21 17.51 4.09
C PHE A 204 -0.67 18.50 3.04
N ARG A 205 0.66 18.66 2.93
CA ARG A 205 1.31 19.51 1.92
C ARG A 205 1.06 18.99 0.51
N PHE A 206 1.16 17.69 0.28
CA PHE A 206 0.75 17.03 -0.98
C PHE A 206 -0.72 17.32 -1.32
N TRP A 207 -1.61 17.29 -0.32
CA TRP A 207 -3.03 17.62 -0.50
C TRP A 207 -3.34 19.11 -0.70
N LEU A 208 -2.40 20.02 -0.42
CA LEU A 208 -2.55 21.47 -0.60
C LEU A 208 -1.77 22.02 -1.82
N LEU A 209 -0.68 21.37 -2.21
CA LEU A 209 0.30 21.87 -3.20
C LEU A 209 0.57 20.88 -4.35
N GLY A 210 0.02 19.66 -4.29
CA GLY A 210 0.30 18.58 -5.23
C GLY A 210 1.69 17.96 -5.07
N SER A 211 2.10 17.14 -6.04
CA SER A 211 3.39 16.43 -6.04
C SER A 211 4.62 17.31 -6.35
N LEU A 212 4.44 18.62 -6.54
CA LEU A 212 5.47 19.54 -7.01
C LEU A 212 6.68 19.71 -6.07
N THR A 213 6.59 19.22 -4.82
CA THR A 213 7.62 19.36 -3.79
C THR A 213 8.22 18.04 -3.32
N HIS A 214 8.37 17.05 -4.20
CA HIS A 214 9.26 15.90 -3.99
C HIS A 214 10.57 16.02 -4.80
N PRO A 215 11.52 16.91 -4.42
CA PRO A 215 12.90 16.72 -4.83
C PRO A 215 13.43 15.48 -4.11
N HIS A 216 13.72 14.41 -4.86
CA HIS A 216 14.34 13.22 -4.28
C HIS A 216 15.71 13.60 -3.70
N ALA A 217 15.86 13.54 -2.38
CA ALA A 217 17.11 13.76 -1.66
C ALA A 217 18.07 12.55 -1.85
N GLY A 218 18.41 12.29 -3.11
CA GLY A 218 19.11 11.10 -3.59
C GLY A 218 19.63 11.28 -5.03
N LEU A 219 19.78 12.51 -5.52
CA LEU A 219 20.45 12.82 -6.79
C LEU A 219 21.98 12.69 -6.66
N ALA A 220 22.44 11.53 -6.21
CA ALA A 220 23.84 11.14 -6.11
C ALA A 220 24.11 10.00 -7.11
N GLU A 221 24.61 10.40 -8.28
CA GLU A 221 25.41 9.60 -9.22
C GLU A 221 24.97 8.16 -9.54
N HIS A 222 24.25 8.00 -10.67
CA HIS A 222 24.17 6.70 -11.36
C HIS A 222 24.87 6.78 -12.73
N PRO A 223 26.20 6.52 -12.81
CA PRO A 223 26.93 6.52 -14.07
C PRO A 223 26.61 5.24 -14.86
N GLY A 224 25.63 5.29 -15.77
CA GLY A 224 25.22 4.07 -16.48
C GLY A 224 24.21 4.18 -17.62
N ARG A 225 23.76 5.37 -18.04
CA ARG A 225 22.88 5.49 -19.22
C ARG A 225 23.71 5.74 -20.48
N SER A 226 24.09 4.66 -21.16
CA SER A 226 24.75 4.72 -22.47
C SER A 226 23.84 5.33 -23.54
N ASP A 227 24.29 6.38 -24.20
CA ASP A 227 23.59 6.94 -25.36
C ASP A 227 23.50 5.90 -26.49
N SER A 228 22.29 5.61 -26.95
CA SER A 228 22.06 4.58 -27.99
C SER A 228 20.87 4.91 -28.91
N THR A 229 20.56 6.19 -29.08
CA THR A 229 19.54 6.70 -30.03
C THR A 229 20.06 7.93 -30.82
N ALA A 230 21.35 7.93 -31.18
CA ALA A 230 22.04 9.07 -31.80
C ALA A 230 22.84 8.71 -33.07
N THR A 231 22.32 7.78 -33.88
CA THR A 231 22.99 7.33 -35.12
C THR A 231 22.01 7.31 -36.30
N ALA A 232 22.51 7.63 -37.50
CA ALA A 232 21.88 7.37 -38.82
C ALA A 232 20.66 8.21 -39.27
N VAL A 233 20.77 9.55 -39.26
CA VAL A 233 20.38 10.35 -40.45
C VAL A 233 21.49 11.36 -40.78
N ARG A 234 22.33 11.02 -41.76
CA ARG A 234 23.31 11.94 -42.38
C ARG A 234 23.29 11.75 -43.89
N GLY A 235 22.52 12.57 -44.60
CA GLY A 235 22.47 12.54 -46.07
C GLY A 235 21.60 13.68 -46.62
N ALA A 236 22.16 14.44 -47.57
CA ALA A 236 21.60 15.64 -48.21
C ALA A 236 21.18 16.80 -47.26
N GLY A 237 21.45 18.09 -47.56
CA GLY A 237 22.07 18.66 -48.75
C GLY A 237 21.16 19.68 -49.45
N GLY A 238 20.74 20.74 -48.76
CA GLY A 238 19.85 21.75 -49.34
C GLY A 238 19.89 23.10 -48.64
N ARG A 239 20.59 24.09 -49.22
CA ARG A 239 20.64 25.47 -48.71
C ARG A 239 19.39 26.25 -49.13
N LEU A 240 18.26 26.12 -48.43
CA LEU A 240 17.10 27.00 -48.68
C LEU A 240 17.36 28.42 -48.16
N ARG A 241 17.73 29.32 -49.08
CA ARG A 241 17.74 30.77 -48.85
C ARG A 241 16.31 31.26 -48.65
N ALA A 242 16.03 31.98 -47.56
CA ALA A 242 14.76 32.67 -47.36
C ALA A 242 14.56 33.77 -48.43
N ARG A 243 13.78 33.47 -49.48
CA ARG A 243 13.45 34.44 -50.55
C ARG A 243 12.19 35.22 -50.17
N MET A 244 12.37 36.33 -49.48
CA MET A 244 11.31 37.25 -49.04
C MET A 244 10.59 37.89 -50.26
N ARG A 245 9.57 37.21 -50.80
CA ARG A 245 8.76 37.69 -51.93
C ARG A 245 7.65 38.61 -51.41
N ARG A 246 7.86 39.93 -51.50
CA ARG A 246 6.76 40.91 -51.44
C ARG A 246 5.71 40.58 -52.51
N ARG A 247 4.42 40.60 -52.16
CA ARG A 247 3.31 40.71 -53.12
C ARG A 247 2.81 42.16 -53.13
N PRO A 248 2.56 42.77 -54.31
CA PRO A 248 1.87 44.06 -54.41
C PRO A 248 0.34 43.88 -54.20
N ALA A 249 -0.40 45.00 -54.17
CA ALA A 249 -1.76 45.08 -53.64
C ALA A 249 -2.89 45.13 -54.69
N ALA A 250 -4.07 44.62 -54.30
CA ALA A 250 -5.45 44.96 -54.71
C ALA A 250 -6.43 44.06 -53.91
N GLY A 251 -7.64 44.46 -53.51
CA GLY A 251 -8.25 45.80 -53.49
C GLY A 251 -9.78 45.75 -53.27
N ALA A 252 -10.31 46.70 -52.48
CA ALA A 252 -11.73 47.10 -52.34
C ALA A 252 -12.77 46.10 -51.74
N CYS A 253 -13.92 46.68 -51.37
CA CYS A 253 -15.13 46.09 -50.77
C CYS A 253 -15.00 45.55 -49.33
N ALA A 254 -15.76 46.04 -48.35
CA ALA A 254 -16.71 47.17 -48.34
C ALA A 254 -16.75 47.83 -46.95
#